data_AF-A0A034W630-F1
#
_entry.id   AF-A0A034W630-F1
#
_cell.length_a   1.000
_cell.length_b   1.000
_cell.length_c   1.000
_cell.angle_alpha   90.00
_cell.angle_beta   90.00
_cell.angle_gamma   90.00
#
_symmetry.space_group_name_H-M   'P 1'
#
loop_
_entity.id
_entity.type
_entity.pdbx_description
1 polymer ?
#
loop_
_entity_poly.entity_id
_entity_poly.type
_entity_poly.pdbx_seq_one_letter_code
_entity_poly.pdbx_strand_id
1 'polypeptide(L)'
;NYVLLNEYFGTGNSFVRGLAPLLKMTLYRAALAFSFSLPYNSQLYFATFMGMSGEGQWTSVVYTALRFLGVCTAISMLDMIGRKLVGLLGLLVMGGIGIGIAVIFAYLSNWVQADQMRLVCVLLLIFQFFAGLYAPTTSVYLGEAFPLLAKPYFIAFCICVECTVHIIVICTFRFELHQIYVFNTFTYVFMFFCFLLFLITIPETKLTTLNEAQERFRLWINFKSW
;
A
#
# COMPACT_ATOMS: atom_id res chain seq x y z
N ASN A 1 32.99 6.86 4.23
CA ASN A 1 33.26 5.49 3.74
C ASN A 1 32.04 4.71 3.22
N TYR A 2 30.94 5.36 2.79
CA TYR A 2 29.81 4.67 2.14
C TYR A 2 29.98 4.58 0.62
N VAL A 3 30.46 5.65 -0.01
CA VAL A 3 30.76 5.72 -1.45
C VAL A 3 31.92 4.77 -1.80
N LEU A 4 33.02 4.82 -1.03
CA LEU A 4 34.19 3.95 -1.23
C LEU A 4 33.88 2.45 -1.07
N LEU A 5 33.00 2.05 -0.13
CA LEU A 5 32.64 0.63 0.03
C LEU A 5 31.78 0.13 -1.14
N ASN A 6 30.95 0.99 -1.72
CA ASN A 6 30.12 0.66 -2.88
C ASN A 6 30.93 0.61 -4.18
N GLU A 7 32.00 1.40 -4.31
CA GLU A 7 32.96 1.33 -5.42
C GLU A 7 33.76 0.01 -5.42
N TYR A 8 34.01 -0.59 -4.25
CA TYR A 8 34.68 -1.89 -4.13
C TYR A 8 33.77 -3.08 -4.53
N PHE A 9 32.44 -2.92 -4.53
CA PHE A 9 31.53 -3.97 -4.96
C PHE A 9 31.27 -3.87 -6.46
N GLY A 10 31.77 -4.85 -7.23
CA GLY A 10 31.48 -4.96 -8.66
C GLY A 10 29.98 -4.94 -8.95
N THR A 11 29.60 -4.31 -10.07
CA THR A 11 28.22 -4.02 -10.48
C THR A 11 27.28 -5.22 -10.39
N GLY A 12 27.77 -6.44 -10.71
CA GLY A 12 26.99 -7.68 -10.61
C GLY A 12 26.63 -8.09 -9.18
N ASN A 13 27.55 -7.93 -8.21
CA ASN A 13 27.28 -8.27 -6.81
C ASN A 13 26.30 -7.29 -6.16
N SER A 14 26.32 -6.03 -6.57
CA SER A 14 25.34 -5.02 -6.16
C SER A 14 23.93 -5.34 -6.71
N PHE A 15 23.84 -5.95 -7.90
CA PHE A 15 22.57 -6.36 -8.49
C PHE A 15 21.95 -7.55 -7.74
N VAL A 16 22.72 -8.60 -7.48
CA VAL A 16 22.25 -9.80 -6.75
C VAL A 16 21.80 -9.44 -5.32
N ARG A 17 22.52 -8.52 -4.67
CA ARG A 17 22.16 -8.04 -3.32
C ARG A 17 20.87 -7.22 -3.29
N GLY A 18 20.48 -6.60 -4.41
CA GLY A 18 19.25 -5.82 -4.53
C GLY A 18 17.98 -6.63 -4.80
N LEU A 19 18.08 -7.89 -5.22
CA LEU A 19 16.93 -8.72 -5.63
C LEU A 19 15.96 -9.04 -4.49
N ALA A 20 16.45 -9.42 -3.32
CA ALA A 20 15.57 -9.71 -2.18
C ALA A 20 14.83 -8.43 -1.68
N PRO A 21 15.50 -7.28 -1.51
CA PRO A 21 14.83 -6.01 -1.27
C PRO A 21 13.84 -5.61 -2.39
N LEU A 22 14.18 -5.86 -3.66
CA LEU A 22 13.32 -5.55 -4.81
C LEU A 22 11.97 -6.27 -4.72
N LEU A 23 11.98 -7.57 -4.44
CA LEU A 23 10.77 -8.36 -4.33
C LEU A 23 9.88 -7.87 -3.18
N LYS A 24 10.47 -7.59 -2.01
CA LYS A 24 9.74 -7.02 -0.86
C LYS A 24 9.12 -5.67 -1.21
N MET A 25 9.88 -4.77 -1.83
CA MET A 25 9.41 -3.44 -2.20
C MET A 25 8.35 -3.46 -3.30
N THR A 26 8.47 -4.39 -4.25
CA THR A 26 7.49 -4.56 -5.31
C THR A 26 6.14 -5.00 -4.75
N LEU A 27 6.13 -5.94 -3.79
CA LEU A 27 4.90 -6.32 -3.08
C LEU A 27 4.35 -5.16 -2.23
N TYR A 28 5.23 -4.42 -1.54
CA TYR A 28 4.86 -3.28 -0.71
C TYR A 28 4.18 -2.17 -1.55
N ARG A 29 4.71 -1.94 -2.76
CA ARG A 29 4.16 -1.01 -3.76
C ARG A 29 2.91 -1.53 -4.46
N ALA A 30 2.82 -2.82 -4.75
CA ALA A 30 1.60 -3.41 -5.30
C ALA A 30 0.42 -3.23 -4.33
N ALA A 31 0.62 -3.43 -3.03
CA ALA A 31 -0.40 -3.15 -2.02
C ALA A 31 -0.82 -1.67 -2.02
N LEU A 32 0.12 -0.73 -2.23
CA LEU A 32 -0.21 0.69 -2.38
C LEU A 32 -1.03 0.93 -3.65
N ALA A 33 -0.64 0.35 -4.79
CA ALA A 33 -1.32 0.49 -6.08
C ALA A 33 -2.82 0.19 -5.98
N PHE A 34 -3.14 -0.93 -5.32
CA PHE A 34 -4.52 -1.35 -5.14
C PHE A 34 -5.36 -0.35 -4.31
N SER A 35 -4.73 0.42 -3.41
CA SER A 35 -5.42 1.37 -2.53
C SER A 35 -6.04 2.56 -3.26
N PHE A 36 -5.64 2.82 -4.51
CA PHE A 36 -6.16 3.95 -5.32
C PHE A 36 -6.52 3.55 -6.75
N SER A 37 -6.85 2.27 -6.91
CA SER A 37 -7.24 1.67 -8.17
C SER A 37 -8.62 2.15 -8.66
N LEU A 38 -8.89 1.98 -9.96
CA LEU A 38 -10.19 2.32 -10.56
C LEU A 38 -11.39 1.66 -9.86
N PRO A 39 -11.36 0.34 -9.51
CA PRO A 39 -12.48 -0.32 -8.83
C PRO A 39 -12.85 0.33 -7.51
N TYR A 40 -11.85 0.86 -6.79
CA TYR A 40 -12.07 1.56 -5.54
C TYR A 40 -12.89 2.84 -5.75
N ASN A 41 -12.49 3.66 -6.72
CA ASN A 41 -13.21 4.89 -7.05
C ASN A 41 -14.64 4.60 -7.53
N SER A 42 -14.83 3.55 -8.34
CA SER A 42 -16.16 3.13 -8.78
C SER A 42 -17.05 2.67 -7.61
N GLN A 43 -16.48 1.92 -6.66
CA GLN A 43 -17.20 1.50 -5.45
C GLN A 43 -17.58 2.68 -4.56
N LEU A 44 -16.68 3.65 -4.36
CA LEU A 44 -16.99 4.85 -3.60
C LEU A 44 -18.12 5.65 -4.28
N TYR A 45 -18.05 5.84 -5.59
CA TYR A 45 -19.10 6.51 -6.35
C TYR A 45 -20.46 5.80 -6.22
N PHE A 46 -20.46 4.47 -6.38
CA PHE A 46 -21.67 3.65 -6.24
C PHE A 46 -22.26 3.71 -4.82
N ALA A 47 -21.40 3.57 -3.79
CA ALA A 47 -21.81 3.61 -2.39
C ALA A 47 -22.40 4.98 -2.01
N THR A 48 -21.82 6.08 -2.51
CA THR A 48 -22.37 7.43 -2.30
C THR A 48 -23.70 7.61 -3.00
N PHE A 49 -23.82 7.15 -4.26
CA PHE A 49 -25.05 7.27 -5.04
C PHE A 49 -26.21 6.54 -4.37
N MET A 50 -25.99 5.30 -3.92
CA MET A 50 -27.01 4.45 -3.30
C MET A 50 -27.29 4.81 -1.84
N GLY A 51 -26.29 5.25 -1.06
CA GLY A 51 -26.42 5.47 0.39
C GLY A 51 -26.74 6.91 0.83
N MET A 52 -26.51 7.92 -0.05
CA MET A 52 -26.60 9.34 0.31
C MET A 52 -27.37 10.18 -0.72
N SER A 53 -28.37 9.58 -1.37
CA SER A 53 -29.38 10.28 -2.19
C SER A 53 -28.80 11.17 -3.31
N GLY A 54 -27.85 10.64 -4.09
CA GLY A 54 -27.50 11.19 -5.41
C GLY A 54 -26.59 12.42 -5.46
N GLU A 55 -26.25 13.07 -4.35
CA GLU A 55 -25.31 14.21 -4.32
C GLU A 55 -23.82 13.76 -4.36
N GLY A 56 -23.46 12.96 -5.37
CA GLY A 56 -22.25 12.12 -5.39
C GLY A 56 -20.89 12.80 -5.60
N GLN A 57 -20.79 14.13 -5.58
CA GLN A 57 -19.56 14.85 -5.96
C GLN A 57 -18.65 15.18 -4.75
N TRP A 58 -19.22 15.39 -3.55
CA TRP A 58 -18.44 15.84 -2.39
C TRP A 58 -17.53 14.74 -1.82
N THR A 59 -17.89 13.46 -1.98
CA THR A 59 -17.12 12.34 -1.43
C THR A 59 -15.74 12.21 -2.06
N SER A 60 -15.58 12.60 -3.32
CA SER A 60 -14.27 12.61 -4.01
C SER A 60 -13.32 13.67 -3.43
N VAL A 61 -13.86 14.82 -3.04
CA VAL A 61 -13.09 15.90 -2.39
C VAL A 61 -12.66 15.44 -0.99
N VAL A 62 -13.59 14.85 -0.22
CA VAL A 62 -13.29 14.32 1.12
C VAL A 62 -12.30 13.16 1.05
N TYR A 63 -12.43 12.26 0.08
CA TYR A 63 -11.45 11.21 -0.20
C TYR A 63 -10.04 11.78 -0.38
N THR A 64 -9.90 12.80 -1.21
CA THR A 64 -8.60 13.42 -1.50
C THR A 64 -8.03 14.12 -0.26
N ALA A 65 -8.88 14.85 0.47
CA ALA A 65 -8.51 15.53 1.71
C ALA A 65 -8.06 14.54 2.79
N LEU A 66 -8.80 13.44 3.01
CA LEU A 66 -8.44 12.40 3.98
C LEU A 66 -7.12 11.73 3.62
N ARG A 67 -6.87 11.47 2.33
CA ARG A 67 -5.57 10.93 1.90
C ARG A 67 -4.44 11.91 2.23
N PHE A 68 -4.63 13.18 1.91
CA PHE A 68 -3.63 14.21 2.14
C PHE A 68 -3.34 14.37 3.65
N LEU A 69 -4.38 14.37 4.49
CA LEU A 69 -4.24 14.36 5.94
C LEU A 69 -3.51 13.10 6.44
N GLY A 70 -3.80 11.94 5.87
CA GLY A 70 -3.07 10.70 6.14
C GLY A 70 -1.58 10.81 5.80
N VAL A 71 -1.24 11.47 4.69
CA VAL A 71 0.16 11.72 4.31
C VAL A 71 0.85 12.66 5.29
N CYS A 72 0.22 13.79 5.64
CA CYS A 72 0.77 14.75 6.59
C CYS A 72 1.00 14.12 7.97
N THR A 73 0.03 13.33 8.46
CA THR A 73 0.16 12.61 9.73
C THR A 73 1.26 11.56 9.67
N ALA A 74 1.41 10.82 8.57
CA ALA A 74 2.50 9.86 8.41
C ALA A 74 3.87 10.55 8.47
N ILE A 75 4.07 11.67 7.78
CA ILE A 75 5.35 12.38 7.80
C ILE A 75 5.77 12.71 9.24
N SER A 76 4.85 13.22 10.07
CA SER A 76 5.11 13.50 11.48
C SER A 76 5.36 12.23 12.31
N MET A 77 4.60 11.16 12.06
CA MET A 77 4.69 9.90 12.83
C MET A 77 5.93 9.07 12.48
N LEU A 78 6.44 9.16 11.25
CA LEU A 78 7.61 8.42 10.78
C LEU A 78 8.85 8.71 11.63
N ASP A 79 9.02 9.96 12.07
CA ASP A 79 10.15 10.37 12.89
C ASP A 79 9.92 10.07 14.39
N MET A 80 8.68 10.14 14.86
CA MET A 80 8.33 9.90 16.27
C MET A 80 8.25 8.42 16.64
N ILE A 81 7.44 7.63 15.93
CA ILE A 81 7.05 6.27 16.32
C ILE A 81 7.95 5.22 15.67
N GLY A 82 8.44 5.48 14.46
CA GLY A 82 9.19 4.52 13.66
C GLY A 82 8.44 4.12 12.39
N ARG A 83 9.20 3.66 11.41
CA ARG A 83 8.74 3.54 10.03
C ARG A 83 7.98 2.24 9.79
N LYS A 84 8.35 1.17 10.51
CA LYS A 84 7.71 -0.15 10.40
C LYS A 84 6.31 -0.09 10.97
N LEU A 85 6.15 0.51 12.14
CA LEU A 85 4.86 0.57 12.84
C LEU A 85 3.82 1.35 12.06
N VAL A 86 4.17 2.52 11.52
CA VAL A 86 3.24 3.35 10.73
C VAL A 86 2.77 2.61 9.48
N GLY A 87 3.70 1.96 8.76
CA GLY A 87 3.37 1.17 7.57
C GLY A 87 2.52 -0.07 7.86
N LEU A 88 2.87 -0.84 8.89
CA LEU A 88 2.14 -2.04 9.29
C LEU A 88 0.72 -1.72 9.80
N LEU A 89 0.57 -0.64 10.58
CA LEU A 89 -0.73 -0.20 11.07
C LEU A 89 -1.64 0.20 9.90
N GLY A 90 -1.08 0.93 8.92
CA GLY A 90 -1.79 1.24 7.68
C GLY A 90 -2.30 -0.01 6.95
N LEU A 91 -1.43 -1.00 6.73
CA LEU A 91 -1.81 -2.26 6.07
C LEU A 91 -2.82 -3.08 6.86
N LEU A 92 -2.67 -3.17 8.19
CA LEU A 92 -3.59 -3.91 9.04
C LEU A 92 -5.01 -3.33 8.95
N VAL A 93 -5.14 -2.01 9.08
CA VAL A 93 -6.44 -1.34 9.04
C VAL A 93 -7.03 -1.38 7.64
N MET A 94 -6.23 -1.15 6.59
CA MET A 94 -6.70 -1.27 5.20
C MET A 94 -7.17 -2.68 4.87
N GLY A 95 -6.40 -3.72 5.22
CA GLY A 95 -6.77 -5.10 4.99
C GLY A 95 -8.01 -5.51 5.80
N GLY A 96 -8.07 -5.16 7.09
CA GLY A 96 -9.18 -5.49 7.97
C GLY A 96 -10.50 -4.84 7.56
N ILE A 97 -10.48 -3.51 7.31
CA ILE A 97 -11.66 -2.78 6.82
C ILE A 97 -12.04 -3.29 5.43
N GLY A 98 -11.05 -3.54 4.57
CA GLY A 98 -11.25 -4.07 3.23
C GLY A 98 -12.02 -5.39 3.21
N ILE A 99 -11.67 -6.35 4.09
CA ILE A 99 -12.41 -7.60 4.22
C ILE A 99 -13.88 -7.34 4.60
N GLY A 100 -14.14 -6.38 5.50
CA GLY A 100 -15.51 -5.95 5.83
C GLY A 100 -16.27 -5.41 4.62
N ILE A 101 -15.63 -4.58 3.80
CA ILE A 101 -16.19 -4.07 2.54
C ILE A 101 -16.49 -5.22 1.57
N ALA A 102 -15.57 -6.18 1.40
CA ALA A 102 -15.76 -7.35 0.54
C ALA A 102 -16.99 -8.18 0.93
N VAL A 103 -17.20 -8.41 2.24
CA VAL A 103 -18.36 -9.15 2.75
C VAL A 103 -19.66 -8.42 2.44
N ILE A 104 -19.70 -7.10 2.57
CA ILE A 104 -20.92 -6.33 2.28
C ILE A 104 -21.25 -6.40 0.78
N PHE A 105 -20.24 -6.26 -0.08
CA PHE A 105 -20.42 -6.36 -1.54
C PHE A 105 -20.74 -7.77 -2.04
N ALA A 106 -20.49 -8.82 -1.25
CA ALA A 106 -20.77 -10.20 -1.62
C ALA A 106 -22.28 -10.50 -1.80
N TYR A 107 -23.16 -9.74 -1.13
CA TYR A 107 -24.60 -9.96 -1.16
C TYR A 107 -25.32 -8.86 -1.94
N LEU A 108 -26.05 -9.25 -2.99
CA LEU A 108 -26.78 -8.35 -3.88
C LEU A 108 -27.88 -7.57 -3.14
N SER A 109 -28.47 -8.16 -2.08
CA SER A 109 -29.45 -7.49 -1.21
C SER A 109 -28.89 -6.22 -0.56
N ASN A 110 -27.60 -6.22 -0.22
CA ASN A 110 -26.97 -5.10 0.46
C ASN A 110 -26.75 -3.90 -0.48
N TRP A 111 -26.68 -4.14 -1.80
CA TRP A 111 -26.44 -3.08 -2.79
C TRP A 111 -27.63 -2.12 -2.89
N VAL A 112 -28.84 -2.61 -2.62
CA VAL A 112 -30.08 -1.83 -2.67
C VAL A 112 -30.36 -1.15 -1.32
N GLN A 113 -29.78 -1.65 -0.23
CA GLN A 113 -30.03 -1.12 1.10
C GLN A 113 -29.15 0.10 1.39
N ALA A 114 -29.78 1.26 1.52
CA ALA A 114 -29.09 2.55 1.73
C ALA A 114 -28.17 2.56 2.97
N ASP A 115 -28.59 1.92 4.07
CA ASP A 115 -27.81 1.88 5.31
C ASP A 115 -26.49 1.12 5.14
N GLN A 116 -26.51 0.00 4.41
CA GLN A 116 -25.31 -0.80 4.15
C GLN A 116 -24.36 -0.05 3.23
N MET A 117 -24.87 0.61 2.20
CA MET A 117 -24.06 1.41 1.27
C MET A 117 -23.48 2.67 1.94
N ARG A 118 -24.20 3.29 2.88
CA ARG A 118 -23.66 4.37 3.71
C ARG A 118 -22.50 3.89 4.58
N LEU A 119 -22.62 2.71 5.18
CA LEU A 119 -21.55 2.10 5.96
C LEU A 119 -20.32 1.84 5.08
N VAL A 120 -20.50 1.26 3.89
CA VAL A 120 -19.42 1.07 2.91
C VAL A 120 -18.73 2.38 2.55
N CYS A 121 -19.50 3.44 2.30
CA CYS A 121 -18.95 4.76 2.00
C CYS A 121 -18.04 5.26 3.13
N VAL A 122 -18.49 5.20 4.38
CA VAL A 122 -17.68 5.58 5.55
C VAL A 122 -16.43 4.71 5.68
N LEU A 123 -16.54 3.40 5.48
CA LEU A 123 -15.39 2.49 5.53
C LEU A 123 -14.36 2.79 4.44
N LEU A 124 -14.79 3.11 3.22
CA LEU A 124 -13.91 3.56 2.14
C LEU A 124 -13.25 4.90 2.49
N LEU A 125 -13.97 5.87 3.06
CA LEU A 125 -13.35 7.14 3.47
C LEU A 125 -12.27 6.92 4.54
N ILE A 126 -12.54 6.08 5.54
CA ILE A 126 -11.56 5.70 6.58
C ILE A 126 -10.37 4.97 5.96
N PHE A 127 -10.62 4.00 5.07
CA PHE A 127 -9.58 3.27 4.35
C PHE A 127 -8.60 4.23 3.67
N GLN A 128 -9.11 5.33 3.09
CA GLN A 128 -8.29 6.29 2.39
C GLN A 128 -7.33 7.08 3.28
N PHE A 129 -7.74 7.39 4.51
CA PHE A 129 -6.86 8.02 5.49
C PHE A 129 -5.67 7.11 5.81
N PHE A 130 -5.91 5.81 6.04
CA PHE A 130 -4.86 4.83 6.30
C PHE A 130 -4.02 4.49 5.07
N ALA A 131 -4.59 4.54 3.87
CA ALA A 131 -3.84 4.49 2.62
C ALA A 131 -2.90 5.69 2.46
N GLY A 132 -3.35 6.87 2.90
CA GLY A 132 -2.52 8.07 3.02
C GLY A 132 -1.36 7.88 4.01
N LEU A 133 -1.61 7.26 5.17
CA LEU A 133 -0.56 6.94 6.14
C LEU A 133 0.49 5.96 5.59
N TYR A 134 0.04 4.97 4.82
CA TYR A 134 0.89 3.95 4.23
C TYR A 134 1.79 4.50 3.11
N ALA A 135 1.29 5.43 2.27
CA ALA A 135 1.99 5.86 1.06
C ALA A 135 3.41 6.43 1.30
N PRO A 136 3.65 7.34 2.25
CA PRO A 136 4.99 7.88 2.51
C PRO A 136 5.98 6.81 2.97
N THR A 137 5.52 5.82 3.75
CA THR A 137 6.38 4.72 4.23
C THR A 137 7.00 3.96 3.05
N THR A 138 6.23 3.72 2.00
CA THR A 138 6.67 2.99 0.81
C THR A 138 7.74 3.74 0.03
N SER A 139 7.70 5.07 0.02
CA SER A 139 8.67 5.93 -0.67
C SER A 139 9.96 6.06 0.10
N VAL A 140 9.87 6.20 1.42
CA VAL A 140 11.04 6.22 2.29
C VAL A 140 11.80 4.90 2.20
N TYR A 141 11.10 3.78 2.29
CA TYR A 141 11.72 2.45 2.20
C TYR A 141 12.38 2.16 0.85
N LEU A 142 11.77 2.62 -0.25
CA LEU A 142 12.37 2.54 -1.58
C LEU A 142 13.71 3.30 -1.66
N GLY A 143 13.82 4.40 -0.91
CA GLY A 143 15.03 5.20 -0.80
C GLY A 143 16.14 4.52 0.00
N GLU A 144 15.80 3.65 0.96
CA GLU A 144 16.73 3.07 1.92
C GLU A 144 17.17 1.65 1.57
N ALA A 145 16.33 0.89 0.86
CA ALA A 145 16.55 -0.53 0.65
C ALA A 145 17.55 -0.88 -0.47
N PHE A 146 17.84 0.05 -1.39
CA PHE A 146 18.66 -0.24 -2.58
C PHE A 146 20.08 0.33 -2.51
N PRO A 147 21.09 -0.39 -3.04
CA PRO A 147 22.47 0.08 -3.14
C PRO A 147 22.60 1.25 -4.12
N LEU A 148 23.46 2.24 -3.83
CA LEU A 148 23.57 3.49 -4.59
C LEU A 148 23.65 3.31 -6.11
N LEU A 149 24.49 2.39 -6.58
CA LEU A 149 24.77 2.19 -8.00
C LEU A 149 23.57 1.65 -8.79
N ALA A 150 22.75 0.78 -8.17
CA ALA A 150 21.60 0.15 -8.82
C ALA A 150 20.25 0.76 -8.40
N LYS A 151 20.26 1.68 -7.43
CA LYS A 151 19.08 2.34 -6.87
C LYS A 151 18.13 2.92 -7.94
N PRO A 152 18.57 3.75 -8.90
CA PRO A 152 17.63 4.32 -9.88
C PRO A 152 16.94 3.25 -10.73
N TYR A 153 17.65 2.18 -11.11
CA TYR A 153 17.09 1.09 -11.90
C TYR A 153 16.05 0.28 -11.13
N PHE A 154 16.31 -0.04 -9.86
CA PHE A 154 15.36 -0.78 -9.02
C PHE A 154 14.12 0.04 -8.65
N ILE A 155 14.30 1.34 -8.41
CA ILE A 155 13.19 2.28 -8.20
C ILE A 155 12.31 2.33 -9.45
N ALA A 156 12.93 2.53 -10.63
CA ALA A 156 12.20 2.57 -11.90
C ALA A 156 11.44 1.27 -12.14
N PHE A 157 12.06 0.11 -11.89
CA PHE A 157 11.41 -1.19 -12.03
C PHE A 157 10.18 -1.33 -11.12
N CYS A 158 10.27 -0.94 -9.84
CA CYS A 158 9.13 -0.99 -8.92
C CYS A 158 7.97 -0.13 -9.42
N ILE A 159 8.26 1.06 -9.94
CA ILE A 159 7.25 1.97 -10.51
C ILE A 159 6.64 1.38 -11.79
N CYS A 160 7.46 0.79 -12.67
CA CYS A 160 6.96 0.11 -13.87
C CYS A 160 5.99 -1.03 -13.52
N VAL A 161 6.31 -1.84 -12.50
CA VAL A 161 5.41 -2.90 -12.03
C VAL A 161 4.13 -2.30 -11.44
N GLU A 162 4.23 -1.26 -10.61
CA GLU A 162 3.07 -0.53 -10.06
C GLU A 162 2.13 -0.03 -11.17
N CYS A 163 2.67 0.66 -12.19
CA CYS A 163 1.91 1.11 -13.34
C CYS A 163 1.31 -0.05 -14.16
N THR A 164 2.03 -1.15 -14.31
CA THR A 164 1.54 -2.33 -15.03
C THR A 164 0.34 -2.95 -14.32
N VAL A 165 0.38 -3.06 -12.99
CA VAL A 165 -0.77 -3.52 -12.19
C VAL A 165 -1.97 -2.61 -12.41
N HIS A 166 -1.79 -1.29 -12.38
CA HIS A 166 -2.87 -0.35 -12.66
C HIS A 166 -3.48 -0.52 -14.06
N ILE A 167 -2.66 -0.65 -15.10
CA ILE A 167 -3.14 -0.85 -16.48
C ILE A 167 -3.95 -2.15 -16.58
N ILE A 168 -3.43 -3.25 -16.02
CA ILE A 168 -4.15 -4.54 -16.02
C ILE A 168 -5.50 -4.41 -15.32
N VAL A 169 -5.54 -3.76 -14.14
CA VAL A 169 -6.79 -3.55 -13.41
C VAL A 169 -7.77 -2.71 -14.22
N ILE A 170 -7.32 -1.64 -14.87
CA ILE A 170 -8.18 -0.78 -15.70
C ILE A 170 -8.74 -1.55 -16.91
N CYS A 171 -7.91 -2.34 -17.59
CA CYS A 171 -8.34 -3.09 -18.78
C CYS A 171 -9.25 -4.27 -18.45
N THR A 172 -9.07 -4.90 -17.28
CA THR A 172 -9.78 -6.13 -16.90
C THR A 172 -11.07 -5.83 -16.15
N PHE A 173 -11.14 -4.71 -15.43
CA PHE A 173 -12.26 -4.41 -14.54
C PHE A 173 -13.48 -3.90 -15.30
N ARG A 174 -14.61 -4.59 -15.10
CA ARG A 174 -15.96 -4.12 -15.38
C ARG A 174 -16.76 -4.08 -14.08
N PHE A 175 -17.68 -3.12 -13.99
CA PHE A 175 -18.50 -2.94 -12.81
C PHE A 175 -19.65 -3.97 -12.76
N GLU A 176 -19.28 -5.23 -12.52
CA GLU A 176 -20.19 -6.36 -12.37
C GLU A 176 -20.01 -6.97 -10.97
N LEU A 177 -21.07 -7.56 -10.41
CA LEU A 177 -21.04 -8.10 -9.05
C LEU A 177 -19.94 -9.13 -8.83
N HIS A 178 -19.79 -10.08 -9.75
CA HIS A 178 -18.74 -11.10 -9.65
C HIS A 178 -17.34 -10.46 -9.66
N GLN A 179 -17.11 -9.48 -10.52
CA GLN A 179 -15.80 -8.85 -10.69
C GLN A 179 -15.43 -7.97 -9.49
N ILE A 180 -16.38 -7.23 -8.93
CA ILE A 180 -16.18 -6.43 -7.70
C ILE A 180 -15.89 -7.35 -6.52
N TYR A 181 -16.65 -8.44 -6.37
CA TYR A 181 -16.41 -9.41 -5.31
C TYR A 181 -15.03 -10.05 -5.41
N VAL A 182 -14.64 -10.53 -6.60
CA VAL A 182 -13.31 -11.12 -6.83
C VAL A 182 -12.20 -10.11 -6.59
N PHE A 183 -12.35 -8.89 -7.11
CA PHE A 183 -11.38 -7.81 -6.92
C PHE A 183 -11.20 -7.46 -5.44
N ASN A 184 -12.30 -7.23 -4.71
CA ASN A 184 -12.27 -6.88 -3.30
C ASN A 184 -11.68 -8.00 -2.46
N THR A 185 -12.16 -9.23 -2.66
CA THR A 185 -11.66 -10.39 -1.92
C THR A 185 -10.16 -10.59 -2.16
N PHE A 186 -9.72 -10.60 -3.41
CA PHE A 186 -8.31 -10.75 -3.74
C PHE A 186 -7.46 -9.61 -3.16
N THR A 187 -7.86 -8.36 -3.39
CA THR A 187 -7.09 -7.18 -2.99
C THR A 187 -6.94 -7.07 -1.49
N TYR A 188 -8.03 -7.20 -0.74
CA TYR A 188 -8.00 -6.99 0.70
C TYR A 188 -7.38 -8.17 1.45
N VAL A 189 -7.58 -9.40 0.97
CA VAL A 189 -6.83 -10.57 1.48
C VAL A 189 -5.35 -10.45 1.14
N PHE A 190 -4.99 -9.98 -0.05
CA PHE A 190 -3.60 -9.73 -0.42
C PHE A 190 -2.95 -8.65 0.45
N MET A 191 -3.65 -7.55 0.76
CA MET A 191 -3.18 -6.52 1.69
C MET A 191 -2.94 -7.08 3.09
N PHE A 192 -3.85 -7.92 3.60
CA PHE A 192 -3.71 -8.57 4.90
C PHE A 192 -2.57 -9.61 4.91
N PHE A 193 -2.40 -10.37 3.83
CA PHE A 193 -1.27 -11.27 3.65
C PHE A 193 0.06 -10.50 3.61
N CYS A 194 0.10 -9.38 2.89
CA CYS A 194 1.24 -8.46 2.88
C CYS A 194 1.55 -7.95 4.29
N PHE A 195 0.56 -7.61 5.11
CA PHE A 195 0.77 -7.26 6.52
C PHE A 195 1.51 -8.37 7.28
N LEU A 196 1.06 -9.63 7.18
CA LEU A 196 1.70 -10.77 7.84
C LEU A 196 3.14 -11.00 7.35
N LEU A 197 3.34 -10.90 6.03
CA LEU A 197 4.66 -11.04 5.41
C LEU A 197 5.60 -9.93 5.89
N PHE A 198 5.16 -8.68 5.91
CA PHE A 198 5.98 -7.52 6.29
C PHE A 198 6.23 -7.43 7.79
N LEU A 199 5.36 -8.00 8.62
CA LEU A 199 5.60 -8.13 10.05
C LEU A 199 6.92 -8.88 10.33
N ILE A 200 7.21 -9.91 9.53
CA ILE A 200 8.40 -10.78 9.66
C ILE A 200 9.59 -10.24 8.84
N THR A 201 9.33 -9.67 7.66
CA THR A 201 10.38 -9.41 6.66
C THR A 201 10.90 -7.97 6.62
N ILE A 202 10.13 -6.98 7.08
CA ILE A 202 10.54 -5.55 7.05
C ILE A 202 11.27 -5.17 8.35
N PRO A 203 12.49 -4.62 8.26
CA PRO A 203 13.22 -4.08 9.41
C PRO A 203 12.74 -2.68 9.80
N GLU A 204 12.92 -2.35 11.08
CA GLU A 204 12.86 -0.96 11.55
C GLU A 204 14.15 -0.22 11.13
N THR A 205 14.00 0.92 10.45
CA THR A 205 15.11 1.74 9.92
C THR A 205 15.28 3.08 10.63
N LYS A 206 14.50 3.36 11.68
CA LYS A 206 14.66 4.56 12.50
C LYS A 206 16.08 4.63 13.08
N LEU A 207 16.74 5.78 12.90
CA LEU A 207 18.08 6.10 13.41
C LEU A 207 19.21 5.16 12.95
N THR A 208 19.00 4.35 11.90
CA THR A 208 20.05 3.48 11.34
C THR A 208 20.83 4.19 10.23
N THR A 209 22.11 3.86 10.09
CA THR A 209 22.89 4.32 8.93
C THR A 209 22.40 3.61 7.65
N LEU A 210 22.59 4.24 6.48
CA LEU A 210 22.12 3.69 5.20
C LEU A 210 22.73 2.30 4.89
N ASN A 211 23.98 2.07 5.29
CA ASN A 211 24.64 0.76 5.18
C ASN A 211 23.94 -0.28 6.04
N GLU A 212 23.67 0.06 7.30
CA GLU A 212 23.02 -0.85 8.25
C GLU A 212 21.58 -1.18 7.83
N ALA A 213 20.85 -0.20 7.28
CA ALA A 213 19.53 -0.40 6.71
C ALA A 213 19.57 -1.41 5.54
N GLN A 214 20.52 -1.27 4.62
CA GLN A 214 20.70 -2.21 3.50
C GLN A 214 21.06 -3.62 3.96
N GLU A 215 21.94 -3.76 4.95
CA GLU A 215 22.27 -5.06 5.52
C GLU A 215 21.05 -5.73 6.15
N ARG A 216 20.23 -4.96 6.89
CA ARG A 216 18.98 -5.46 7.47
C ARG A 216 17.96 -5.83 6.39
N PHE A 217 17.85 -5.06 5.30
CA PHE A 217 16.94 -5.39 4.20
C PHE A 217 17.32 -6.66 3.45
N ARG A 218 18.62 -6.97 3.38
CA ARG A 218 19.14 -8.22 2.79
C ARG A 218 18.75 -9.45 3.60
N LEU A 219 18.58 -9.33 4.92
CA LEU A 219 18.09 -10.43 5.73
C LEU A 219 16.63 -10.73 5.39
N TRP A 220 16.33 -11.99 5.13
CA TRP A 220 14.97 -12.42 4.80
C TRP A 220 14.01 -12.33 5.99
N ILE A 221 14.53 -12.55 7.20
CA ILE A 221 13.76 -12.56 8.45
C ILE A 221 14.44 -11.58 9.42
N ASN A 222 13.68 -10.59 9.91
CA ASN A 222 14.15 -9.64 10.92
C ASN A 222 13.31 -9.78 12.20
N PHE A 223 13.72 -10.69 13.09
CA PHE A 223 13.13 -10.88 14.42
C PHE A 223 13.67 -9.91 15.48
N LYS A 224 14.11 -8.69 15.10
CA LYS A 224 14.47 -7.71 16.13
C LYS A 224 13.19 -7.04 16.64
N SER A 225 12.79 -7.50 17.83
CA SER A 225 11.66 -7.05 18.62
C SER A 225 11.87 -5.59 19.09
N TRP A 226 10.87 -4.75 18.82
CA TRP A 226 10.58 -3.42 19.40
C TRP A 226 11.70 -2.36 19.37
#